data_AF-A0A0Q9RSE7-F1
#
_entry.id   AF-A0A0Q9RSE7-F1
#
_cell.length_a   1.000
_cell.length_b   1.000
_cell.length_c   1.000
_cell.angle_alpha   90.00
_cell.angle_beta   90.00
_cell.angle_gamma   90.00
#
_symmetry.space_group_name_H-M   'P 1'
#
loop_
_entity.id
_entity.type
_entity.pdbx_description
1 polymer ?
#
loop_
_entity_poly.entity_id
_entity_poly.type
_entity_poly.pdbx_seq_one_letter_code
_entity_poly.pdbx_strand_id
1 'polypeptide(L)'
;MDSPAYPVRVDATLQAQLSRWLWLVKWILVLPHYVVLAFLWLAFLVLTVVALVAIVVTGRYPRPIFDFNVGVLRWTWRVAYFSYGALGTDQYPPFSLAERADYPARLEVVHPEHLSRGLALVKWWLLAIPHYLVLGLLIGGGGYAASGAEDRAGGWGLVPLLVLVAGVVLLVTGRYPRGIFDLVIGLNRWALRVAAYATLMTDRYPPFRLDQGGDDPAGRGGHGGADLPDDSNAAGEDTVAPPKVPSRQAWGVGRIVAVIVASVALIGALGLLSGGVTLKVFDEVARDGDGYITSSAVDLRTQGHALVSEEAEIRNDTTIVDLPKKVIGTVRIEARAPDGEVFIGIAQRDDVAGYLSGVAHSVVRDPLDEYGDPDYRFTAGGAPGIPPGDSQIWAASAVGSGTQRITFTPREGSWSVVVMNADGTAPLQASVRVGATLPVLDKLASGLLWAGLAFLCGGGVGLWLAARRR
;
A
#
# COMPACT_ATOMS: atom_id res chain seq x y z
N MET A 1 40.60 26.60 10.80
CA MET A 1 39.41 26.07 11.50
C MET A 1 38.98 24.82 10.75
N ASP A 2 39.36 23.65 11.23
CA ASP A 2 38.96 22.38 10.60
C ASP A 2 37.46 22.22 10.75
N SER A 3 36.76 22.15 9.63
CA SER A 3 35.32 21.88 9.64
C SER A 3 35.11 20.47 10.20
N PRO A 4 34.29 20.29 11.27
CA PRO A 4 34.05 18.96 11.82
C PRO A 4 33.48 18.04 10.73
N ALA A 5 34.05 16.84 10.63
CA ALA A 5 33.69 15.85 9.62
C ALA A 5 32.17 15.62 9.58
N TYR A 6 31.59 15.52 8.38
CA TYR A 6 30.17 15.26 8.21
C TYR A 6 29.82 13.87 8.77
N PRO A 7 28.70 13.71 9.51
CA PRO A 7 28.39 12.48 10.26
C PRO A 7 28.02 11.26 9.41
N VAL A 8 27.86 11.43 8.10
CA VAL A 8 27.56 10.37 7.14
C VAL A 8 28.71 10.27 6.14
N ARG A 9 29.41 9.14 6.16
CA ARG A 9 30.56 8.84 5.29
C ARG A 9 30.19 7.71 4.33
N VAL A 10 30.50 7.90 3.06
CA VAL A 10 30.26 6.89 2.01
C VAL A 10 31.56 6.67 1.26
N ASP A 11 32.11 5.46 1.24
CA ASP A 11 33.30 5.18 0.42
C ASP A 11 32.94 4.15 -0.65
N ALA A 12 33.58 4.28 -1.81
CA ALA A 12 33.41 3.37 -2.94
C ALA A 12 34.75 3.17 -3.66
N THR A 13 35.25 1.93 -3.70
CA THR A 13 36.49 1.59 -4.41
C THR A 13 36.19 0.89 -5.74
N LEU A 14 36.53 1.54 -6.86
CA LEU A 14 36.37 0.94 -8.18
C LEU A 14 37.33 -0.24 -8.35
N GLN A 15 36.80 -1.41 -8.66
CA GLN A 15 37.62 -2.60 -8.91
C GLN A 15 38.30 -2.52 -10.30
N ALA A 16 39.54 -3.02 -10.38
CA ALA A 16 40.39 -2.86 -11.58
C ALA A 16 39.95 -3.70 -12.79
N GLN A 17 39.15 -4.76 -12.58
CA GLN A 17 38.66 -5.64 -13.63
C GLN A 17 37.16 -5.89 -13.43
N LEU A 18 36.33 -5.10 -14.11
CA LEU A 18 34.90 -5.38 -14.25
C LEU A 18 34.69 -6.24 -15.51
N SER A 19 33.84 -7.24 -15.37
CA SER A 19 33.45 -8.13 -16.44
C SER A 19 32.53 -7.42 -17.44
N ARG A 20 32.80 -7.65 -18.73
CA ARG A 20 32.16 -6.92 -19.86
C ARG A 20 30.68 -7.24 -20.01
N TRP A 21 30.26 -8.45 -19.60
CA TRP A 21 28.94 -9.02 -19.90
C TRP A 21 28.05 -9.18 -18.66
N LEU A 22 28.63 -9.25 -17.47
CA LEU A 22 27.91 -9.67 -16.27
C LEU A 22 26.85 -8.64 -15.86
N TRP A 23 27.05 -7.35 -16.17
CA TRP A 23 26.06 -6.29 -15.90
C TRP A 23 24.69 -6.54 -16.58
N LEU A 24 24.63 -7.29 -17.68
CA LEU A 24 23.37 -7.69 -18.33
C LEU A 24 22.60 -8.75 -17.55
N VAL A 25 23.27 -9.52 -16.69
CA VAL A 25 22.67 -10.62 -15.91
C VAL A 25 22.46 -10.23 -14.44
N LYS A 26 23.08 -9.13 -13.97
CA LYS A 26 22.96 -8.68 -12.57
C LYS A 26 21.53 -8.41 -12.12
N TRP A 27 20.62 -8.03 -13.03
CA TRP A 27 19.20 -7.83 -12.68
C TRP A 27 18.53 -9.11 -12.14
N ILE A 28 18.92 -10.28 -12.62
CA ILE A 28 18.40 -11.57 -12.11
C ILE A 28 19.00 -11.85 -10.73
N LEU A 29 20.31 -11.62 -10.57
CA LEU A 29 21.04 -11.90 -9.33
C LEU A 29 20.60 -11.02 -8.16
N VAL A 30 20.14 -9.80 -8.43
CA VAL A 30 19.67 -8.85 -7.42
C VAL A 30 18.21 -9.08 -7.02
N LEU A 31 17.44 -9.84 -7.79
CA LEU A 31 16.02 -10.09 -7.52
C LEU A 31 15.76 -10.60 -6.09
N PRO A 32 16.51 -11.58 -5.55
CA PRO A 32 16.31 -12.03 -4.17
C PRO A 32 16.62 -10.93 -3.14
N HIS A 33 17.60 -10.05 -3.42
CA HIS A 33 17.88 -8.90 -2.56
C HIS A 33 16.74 -7.90 -2.55
N TYR A 34 16.13 -7.61 -3.70
CA TYR A 34 14.99 -6.68 -3.76
C TYR A 34 13.79 -7.19 -2.98
N VAL A 35 13.50 -8.49 -3.05
CA VAL A 35 12.44 -9.10 -2.23
C VAL A 35 12.71 -8.87 -0.75
N VAL A 36 13.90 -9.21 -0.26
CA VAL A 36 14.23 -9.05 1.18
C VAL A 36 14.30 -7.58 1.58
N LEU A 37 14.91 -6.73 0.74
CA LEU A 37 14.99 -5.29 0.99
C LEU A 37 13.60 -4.64 1.01
N ALA A 38 12.63 -5.08 0.20
CA ALA A 38 11.27 -4.56 0.25
C ALA A 38 10.64 -4.73 1.65
N PHE A 39 10.78 -5.91 2.25
CA PHE A 39 10.31 -6.15 3.62
C PHE A 39 11.10 -5.33 4.65
N LEU A 40 12.43 -5.20 4.48
CA LEU A 40 13.26 -4.43 5.40
C LEU A 40 13.00 -2.93 5.32
N TRP A 41 12.73 -2.39 4.13
CA TRP A 41 12.35 -1.00 3.93
C TRP A 41 10.99 -0.69 4.57
N LEU A 42 10.07 -1.66 4.57
CA LEU A 42 8.80 -1.49 5.27
C LEU A 42 8.99 -1.48 6.80
N ALA A 43 9.80 -2.40 7.34
CA ALA A 43 10.19 -2.36 8.75
C ALA A 43 10.93 -1.05 9.10
N PHE A 44 11.80 -0.57 8.22
CA PHE A 44 12.51 0.70 8.35
C PHE A 44 11.54 1.89 8.45
N LEU A 45 10.48 1.93 7.64
CA LEU A 45 9.45 2.98 7.70
C LEU A 45 8.75 2.99 9.05
N VAL A 46 8.23 1.83 9.50
CA VAL A 46 7.55 1.70 10.80
C VAL A 46 8.48 2.11 11.94
N LEU A 47 9.72 1.62 11.92
CA LEU A 47 10.71 1.91 12.94
C LEU A 47 11.17 3.37 12.92
N THR A 48 11.14 4.04 11.77
CA THR A 48 11.40 5.48 11.68
C THR A 48 10.29 6.29 12.37
N VAL A 49 9.03 5.87 12.26
CA VAL A 49 7.91 6.47 13.02
C VAL A 49 8.08 6.24 14.52
N VAL A 50 8.43 5.02 14.94
CA VAL A 50 8.73 4.73 16.34
C VAL A 50 9.91 5.57 16.85
N ALA A 51 10.95 5.73 16.04
CA ALA A 51 12.09 6.57 16.36
C ALA A 51 11.70 8.05 16.46
N LEU A 52 10.83 8.56 15.57
CA LEU A 52 10.29 9.93 15.65
C LEU A 52 9.60 10.16 17.00
N VAL A 53 8.68 9.27 17.39
CA VAL A 53 7.99 9.37 18.70
C VAL A 53 8.99 9.32 19.85
N ALA A 54 9.95 8.39 19.80
CA ALA A 54 10.98 8.26 20.82
C ALA A 54 11.87 9.52 20.91
N ILE A 55 12.22 10.16 19.79
CA ILE A 55 13.01 11.39 19.75
C ILE A 55 12.20 12.58 20.30
N VAL A 56 10.92 12.70 19.95
CA VAL A 56 10.06 13.78 20.47
C VAL A 56 9.93 13.69 21.99
N VAL A 57 9.76 12.48 22.53
CA VAL A 57 9.59 12.24 23.97
C VAL A 57 10.93 12.33 24.72
N THR A 58 11.97 11.66 24.23
CA THR A 58 13.23 11.44 24.98
C THR A 58 14.41 12.29 24.50
N GLY A 59 14.33 12.86 23.30
CA GLY A 59 15.45 13.53 22.62
C GLY A 59 16.57 12.60 22.15
N ARG A 60 16.36 11.28 22.19
CA ARG A 60 17.37 10.27 21.84
C ARG A 60 16.85 9.29 20.80
N TYR A 61 17.71 8.94 19.85
CA TYR A 61 17.43 7.87 18.89
C TYR A 61 17.70 6.50 19.54
N PRO A 62 16.70 5.60 19.65
CA PRO A 62 16.93 4.28 20.22
C PRO A 62 18.00 3.49 19.45
N ARG A 63 19.09 3.11 20.12
CA ARG A 63 20.24 2.43 19.49
C ARG A 63 19.86 1.18 18.66
N PRO A 64 18.99 0.26 19.12
CA PRO A 64 18.63 -0.91 18.32
C PRO A 64 17.94 -0.55 17.01
N ILE A 65 17.11 0.51 17.02
CA ILE A 65 16.41 0.99 15.82
C ILE A 65 17.40 1.68 14.88
N PHE A 66 18.32 2.47 15.42
CA PHE A 66 19.37 3.12 14.65
C PHE A 66 20.25 2.10 13.93
N ASP A 67 20.73 1.08 14.66
CA ASP A 67 21.60 0.03 14.10
C ASP A 67 20.90 -0.75 12.98
N PHE A 68 19.60 -1.05 13.16
CA PHE A 68 18.78 -1.68 12.13
C PHE A 68 18.66 -0.78 10.90
N ASN A 69 18.23 0.47 11.09
CA ASN A 69 17.99 1.40 10.00
C ASN A 69 19.28 1.70 9.20
N VAL A 70 20.40 1.95 9.88
CA VAL A 70 21.72 2.10 9.23
C VAL A 70 22.11 0.81 8.50
N GLY A 71 21.81 -0.36 9.07
CA GLY A 71 22.03 -1.64 8.43
C GLY A 71 21.26 -1.81 7.11
N VAL A 72 20.00 -1.37 7.06
CA VAL A 72 19.17 -1.40 5.83
C VAL A 72 19.76 -0.46 4.77
N LEU A 73 20.18 0.75 5.17
CA LEU A 73 20.85 1.69 4.25
C LEU A 73 22.17 1.13 3.72
N ARG A 74 23.00 0.50 4.58
CA ARG A 74 24.25 -0.17 4.18
C ARG A 74 24.01 -1.27 3.16
N TRP A 75 23.01 -2.10 3.39
CA TRP A 75 22.69 -3.18 2.46
C TRP A 75 22.13 -2.64 1.14
N THR A 76 21.23 -1.65 1.20
CA THR A 76 20.72 -0.97 0.01
C THR A 76 21.87 -0.36 -0.80
N TRP A 77 22.85 0.27 -0.15
CA TRP A 77 24.03 0.82 -0.82
C TRP A 77 24.88 -0.25 -1.51
N ARG A 78 25.14 -1.39 -0.84
CA ARG A 78 25.89 -2.51 -1.46
C ARG A 78 25.19 -3.06 -2.69
N VAL A 79 23.86 -3.20 -2.62
CA VAL A 79 23.03 -3.68 -3.72
C VAL A 79 23.03 -2.67 -4.87
N ALA A 80 22.84 -1.38 -4.58
CA ALA A 80 22.90 -0.31 -5.57
C ALA A 80 24.28 -0.25 -6.25
N TYR A 81 25.36 -0.40 -5.48
CA TYR A 81 26.73 -0.38 -5.98
C TYR A 81 27.04 -1.56 -6.92
N PHE A 82 26.53 -2.76 -6.62
CA PHE A 82 26.65 -3.93 -7.48
C PHE A 82 25.80 -3.82 -8.77
N SER A 83 24.56 -3.33 -8.63
CA SER A 83 23.53 -3.30 -9.68
C SER A 83 23.45 -1.94 -10.41
N TYR A 84 22.29 -1.57 -10.93
CA TYR A 84 22.07 -0.37 -11.77
C TYR A 84 22.13 0.96 -11.02
N GLY A 85 22.53 0.97 -9.75
CA GLY A 85 22.80 2.20 -8.99
C GLY A 85 24.22 2.74 -9.19
N ALA A 86 25.19 1.87 -9.51
CA ALA A 86 26.55 2.28 -9.85
C ALA A 86 27.33 1.32 -10.75
N LEU A 87 26.95 0.03 -10.86
CA LEU A 87 27.71 -1.01 -11.56
C LEU A 87 29.21 -1.02 -11.20
N GLY A 88 29.57 -0.69 -9.95
CA GLY A 88 30.95 -0.44 -9.53
C GLY A 88 31.72 -1.68 -9.07
N THR A 89 31.04 -2.82 -8.88
CA THR A 89 31.65 -4.09 -8.46
C THR A 89 30.95 -5.29 -9.05
N ASP A 90 31.69 -6.37 -9.28
CA ASP A 90 31.17 -7.70 -9.63
C ASP A 90 31.06 -8.63 -8.42
N GLN A 91 31.47 -8.18 -7.23
CA GLN A 91 31.33 -8.95 -6.00
C GLN A 91 29.85 -9.00 -5.58
N TYR A 92 29.30 -10.20 -5.44
CA TYR A 92 27.89 -10.37 -5.09
C TYR A 92 27.59 -9.82 -3.66
N PRO A 93 26.55 -8.99 -3.46
CA PRO A 93 26.26 -8.40 -2.16
C PRO A 93 25.85 -9.47 -1.12
N PRO A 94 26.48 -9.51 0.06
CA PRO A 94 26.07 -10.43 1.11
C PRO A 94 24.75 -9.99 1.78
N PHE A 95 23.89 -10.96 2.11
CA PHE A 95 22.64 -10.77 2.85
C PHE A 95 22.92 -10.45 4.33
N SER A 96 23.34 -9.22 4.61
CA SER A 96 23.71 -8.79 5.95
C SER A 96 23.38 -7.32 6.15
N LEU A 97 23.02 -6.96 7.37
CA LEU A 97 22.87 -5.57 7.83
C LEU A 97 24.17 -5.03 8.45
N ALA A 98 25.12 -5.92 8.76
CA ALA A 98 26.38 -5.54 9.38
C ALA A 98 27.29 -4.75 8.41
N GLU A 99 28.22 -4.02 9.00
CA GLU A 99 29.33 -3.45 8.27
C GLU A 99 30.26 -4.56 7.75
N ARG A 100 30.82 -4.33 6.57
CA ARG A 100 31.78 -5.23 5.93
C ARG A 100 32.96 -4.43 5.42
N ALA A 101 34.08 -4.56 6.12
CA ALA A 101 35.32 -3.86 5.78
C ALA A 101 35.92 -4.38 4.46
N ASP A 102 35.60 -5.62 4.09
CA ASP A 102 36.04 -6.35 2.91
C ASP A 102 35.26 -6.03 1.64
N TYR A 103 34.15 -5.31 1.73
CA TYR A 103 33.30 -4.97 0.57
C TYR A 103 33.62 -3.57 0.02
N PRO A 104 33.66 -3.36 -1.30
CA PRO A 104 34.13 -2.11 -1.92
C PRO A 104 33.20 -0.89 -1.71
N ALA A 105 31.97 -1.10 -1.27
CA ALA A 105 31.01 -0.04 -0.95
C ALA A 105 30.75 0.02 0.57
N ARG A 106 31.16 1.14 1.20
CA ARG A 106 31.03 1.37 2.64
C ARG A 106 30.11 2.56 2.92
N LEU A 107 29.30 2.42 3.97
CA LEU A 107 28.45 3.49 4.50
C LEU A 107 28.58 3.48 6.03
N GLU A 108 29.03 4.59 6.58
CA GLU A 108 29.11 4.82 8.02
C GLU A 108 28.26 6.04 8.39
N VAL A 109 27.42 5.87 9.43
CA VAL A 109 26.61 6.94 10.01
C VAL A 109 26.91 6.97 11.49
N VAL A 110 27.40 8.10 11.97
CA VAL A 110 27.72 8.31 13.40
C VAL A 110 26.42 8.41 14.18
N HIS A 111 26.29 7.64 15.28
CA HIS A 111 25.12 7.70 16.15
C HIS A 111 25.05 9.06 16.87
N PRO A 112 23.95 9.84 16.73
CA PRO A 112 23.83 11.10 17.43
C PRO A 112 23.47 10.88 18.91
N GLU A 113 24.22 11.53 19.81
CA GLU A 113 23.96 11.43 21.26
C GLU A 113 22.66 12.13 21.66
N HIS A 114 22.35 13.27 21.02
CA HIS A 114 21.15 14.07 21.22
C HIS A 114 20.60 14.57 19.89
N LEU A 115 19.28 14.55 19.75
CA LEU A 115 18.55 15.08 18.59
C LEU A 115 17.54 16.13 19.06
N SER A 116 17.33 17.13 18.21
CA SER A 116 16.42 18.24 18.47
C SER A 116 14.94 17.81 18.35
N ARG A 117 14.20 17.92 19.46
CA ARG A 117 12.84 17.37 19.61
C ARG A 117 11.81 17.96 18.63
N GLY A 118 11.77 19.29 18.51
CA GLY A 118 10.81 19.98 17.63
C GLY A 118 11.21 19.98 16.17
N LEU A 119 12.52 20.00 15.89
CA LEU A 119 13.05 19.99 14.54
C LEU A 119 12.77 18.64 13.86
N ALA A 120 12.81 17.53 14.60
CA ALA A 120 12.47 16.20 14.09
C ALA A 120 11.10 16.11 13.39
N LEU A 121 10.10 16.91 13.80
CA LEU A 121 8.76 16.90 13.19
C LEU A 121 8.68 17.67 11.86
N VAL A 122 9.49 18.72 11.70
CA VAL A 122 9.44 19.64 10.54
C VAL A 122 10.49 19.25 9.50
N LYS A 123 11.65 18.82 9.97
CA LYS A 123 12.85 18.60 9.17
C LYS A 123 12.71 17.54 8.08
N TRP A 124 12.06 16.42 8.39
CA TRP A 124 12.01 15.26 7.50
C TRP A 124 11.11 15.46 6.28
N TRP A 125 10.11 16.34 6.35
CA TRP A 125 9.20 16.59 5.24
C TRP A 125 9.28 18.00 4.69
N LEU A 126 9.60 19.05 5.48
CA LEU A 126 9.64 20.45 5.03
C LEU A 126 11.04 20.88 4.57
N LEU A 127 12.08 20.66 5.39
CA LEU A 127 13.45 21.05 5.02
C LEU A 127 14.06 20.13 3.95
N ALA A 128 13.56 18.90 3.85
CA ALA A 128 13.99 17.93 2.85
C ALA A 128 13.31 18.11 1.49
N ILE A 129 12.27 18.95 1.35
CA ILE A 129 11.55 19.17 0.07
C ILE A 129 12.51 19.56 -1.06
N PRO A 130 13.42 20.53 -0.89
CA PRO A 130 14.34 20.91 -1.97
C PRO A 130 15.20 19.73 -2.43
N HIS A 131 15.63 18.88 -1.50
CA HIS A 131 16.38 17.66 -1.82
C HIS A 131 15.52 16.60 -2.50
N TYR A 132 14.26 16.40 -2.07
CA TYR A 132 13.35 15.45 -2.69
C TYR A 132 13.00 15.83 -4.12
N LEU A 133 12.81 17.12 -4.41
CA LEU A 133 12.56 17.59 -5.77
C LEU A 133 13.75 17.29 -6.70
N VAL A 134 14.95 17.61 -6.25
CA VAL A 134 16.17 17.40 -7.04
C VAL A 134 16.50 15.90 -7.16
N LEU A 135 16.37 15.10 -6.09
CA LEU A 135 16.55 13.65 -6.15
C LEU A 135 15.47 12.96 -6.99
N GLY A 136 14.22 13.39 -6.89
CA GLY A 136 13.12 12.87 -7.69
C GLY A 136 13.33 13.13 -9.18
N LEU A 137 13.83 14.31 -9.54
CA LEU A 137 14.22 14.63 -10.92
C LEU A 137 15.39 13.75 -11.41
N LEU A 138 16.44 13.61 -10.59
CA LEU A 138 17.69 12.93 -10.97
C LEU A 138 17.61 11.40 -10.94
N ILE A 139 16.83 10.81 -10.03
CA ILE A 139 16.70 9.35 -9.85
C ILE A 139 15.49 8.81 -10.62
N GLY A 140 14.37 9.54 -10.60
CA GLY A 140 13.08 9.09 -11.12
C GLY A 140 12.58 9.78 -12.37
N GLY A 141 13.30 10.78 -12.91
CA GLY A 141 12.96 11.45 -14.16
C GLY A 141 11.60 12.14 -14.15
N GLY A 142 11.48 13.28 -13.45
CA GLY A 142 10.63 14.44 -13.78
C GLY A 142 9.12 14.29 -14.10
N GLY A 143 8.51 13.10 -14.07
CA GLY A 143 7.16 12.88 -14.61
C GLY A 143 6.00 13.24 -13.68
N TYR A 144 6.26 13.56 -12.40
CA TYR A 144 5.17 13.81 -11.44
C TYR A 144 4.80 15.29 -11.27
N ALA A 145 5.68 16.22 -11.63
CA ALA A 145 5.50 17.63 -11.28
C ALA A 145 4.92 18.50 -12.41
N ALA A 146 4.72 17.97 -13.62
CA ALA A 146 4.30 18.78 -14.76
C ALA A 146 3.52 18.00 -15.82
N SER A 147 2.35 17.44 -15.48
CA SER A 147 1.23 17.30 -16.43
C SER A 147 0.03 16.64 -15.76
N GLY A 148 -1.09 17.36 -15.70
CA GLY A 148 -2.38 16.70 -15.80
C GLY A 148 -2.51 16.11 -17.20
N ALA A 149 -3.12 14.92 -17.27
CA ALA A 149 -3.59 14.24 -18.47
C ALA A 149 -2.54 13.74 -19.51
N GLU A 150 -2.53 12.41 -19.64
CA GLU A 150 -2.43 11.62 -20.88
C GLU A 150 -1.10 11.23 -21.53
N ASP A 151 0.01 11.95 -21.38
CA ASP A 151 1.30 11.49 -21.97
C ASP A 151 2.18 10.74 -20.96
N ARG A 152 2.04 9.41 -20.92
CA ARG A 152 2.92 8.47 -20.19
C ARG A 152 4.31 8.34 -20.81
N ALA A 153 4.99 9.44 -21.11
CA ALA A 153 6.43 9.43 -21.37
C ALA A 153 7.16 9.58 -20.02
N GLY A 154 7.21 8.50 -19.25
CA GLY A 154 8.04 8.45 -18.03
C GLY A 154 9.50 8.72 -18.39
N GLY A 155 10.00 9.92 -18.06
CA GLY A 155 11.39 10.27 -18.26
C GLY A 155 12.30 9.32 -17.48
N TRP A 156 13.35 8.81 -18.12
CA TRP A 156 14.35 8.01 -17.42
C TRP A 156 15.21 8.95 -16.56
N GLY A 157 15.40 8.65 -15.28
CA GLY A 157 16.27 9.45 -14.41
C GLY A 157 17.72 9.51 -14.91
N LEU A 158 18.44 10.58 -14.56
CA LEU A 158 19.85 10.78 -14.93
C LEU A 158 20.74 9.61 -14.47
N VAL A 159 20.49 9.03 -13.29
CA VAL A 159 21.29 7.90 -12.77
C VAL A 159 21.16 6.65 -13.66
N PRO A 160 19.96 6.11 -13.94
CA PRO A 160 19.78 5.02 -14.90
C PRO A 160 20.42 5.29 -16.26
N LEU A 161 20.33 6.51 -16.77
CA LEU A 161 20.92 6.90 -18.06
C LEU A 161 22.46 6.85 -18.01
N LEU A 162 23.07 7.46 -16.99
CA LEU A 162 24.53 7.46 -16.82
C LEU A 162 25.07 6.05 -16.63
N VAL A 163 24.37 5.21 -15.86
CA VAL A 163 24.75 3.82 -15.62
C VAL A 163 24.60 2.98 -16.89
N LEU A 164 23.57 3.23 -17.70
CA LEU A 164 23.41 2.60 -19.02
C LEU A 164 24.57 2.97 -19.96
N VAL A 165 24.91 4.26 -20.05
CA VAL A 165 26.07 4.72 -20.84
C VAL A 165 27.36 4.09 -20.34
N ALA A 166 27.57 4.02 -19.02
CA ALA A 166 28.73 3.34 -18.45
C ALA A 166 28.76 1.85 -18.78
N GLY A 167 27.61 1.16 -18.74
CA GLY A 167 27.48 -0.24 -19.13
C GLY A 167 27.81 -0.48 -20.62
N VAL A 168 27.33 0.38 -21.51
CA VAL A 168 27.64 0.31 -22.95
C VAL A 168 29.13 0.57 -23.22
N VAL A 169 29.72 1.58 -22.57
CA VAL A 169 31.16 1.84 -22.72
C VAL A 169 31.99 0.70 -22.14
N LEU A 170 31.60 0.13 -20.99
CA LEU A 170 32.24 -1.04 -20.40
C LEU A 170 32.14 -2.26 -21.33
N LEU A 171 31.00 -2.45 -22.00
CA LEU A 171 30.78 -3.53 -22.96
C LEU A 171 31.74 -3.43 -24.16
N VAL A 172 31.83 -2.24 -24.77
CA VAL A 172 32.64 -1.98 -25.97
C VAL A 172 34.14 -1.92 -25.63
N THR A 173 34.53 -1.15 -24.61
CA THR A 173 35.93 -0.83 -24.31
C THR A 173 36.57 -1.71 -23.23
N GLY A 174 35.76 -2.46 -22.47
CA GLY A 174 36.23 -3.24 -21.32
C GLY A 174 36.69 -2.39 -20.13
N ARG A 175 36.47 -1.07 -20.16
CA ARG A 175 36.88 -0.15 -19.09
C ARG A 175 35.70 0.71 -18.64
N TYR A 176 35.54 0.85 -17.32
CA TYR A 176 34.54 1.73 -16.73
C TYR A 176 35.01 3.19 -16.80
N PRO A 177 34.23 4.14 -17.36
CA PRO A 177 34.64 5.55 -17.43
C PRO A 177 34.75 6.19 -16.04
N ARG A 178 35.95 6.62 -15.64
CA ARG A 178 36.19 7.23 -14.31
C ARG A 178 35.34 8.47 -14.04
N GLY A 179 35.16 9.35 -15.02
CA GLY A 179 34.31 10.53 -14.86
C GLY A 179 32.83 10.21 -14.58
N ILE A 180 32.30 9.14 -15.18
CA ILE A 180 30.93 8.68 -14.87
C ILE A 180 30.87 8.04 -13.49
N PHE A 181 31.89 7.25 -13.13
CA PHE A 181 32.01 6.68 -11.78
C PHE A 181 32.00 7.77 -10.71
N ASP A 182 32.87 8.76 -10.83
CA ASP A 182 33.01 9.85 -9.85
C ASP A 182 31.71 10.63 -9.67
N LEU A 183 30.98 10.87 -10.77
CA LEU A 183 29.67 11.53 -10.76
C LEU A 183 28.59 10.67 -10.09
N VAL A 184 28.50 9.39 -10.44
CA VAL A 184 27.51 8.45 -9.89
C VAL A 184 27.74 8.24 -8.39
N ILE A 185 29.00 8.14 -7.94
CA ILE A 185 29.32 8.07 -6.51
C ILE A 185 28.97 9.37 -5.79
N GLY A 186 29.31 10.53 -6.36
CA GLY A 186 28.93 11.82 -5.78
C GLY A 186 27.42 11.98 -5.59
N LEU A 187 26.63 11.53 -6.56
CA LEU A 187 25.16 11.58 -6.53
C LEU A 187 24.57 10.61 -5.50
N ASN A 188 25.02 9.36 -5.47
CA ASN A 188 24.57 8.39 -4.47
C ASN A 188 25.00 8.79 -3.04
N ARG A 189 26.20 9.35 -2.87
CA ARG A 189 26.68 9.88 -1.59
C ARG A 189 25.76 11.00 -1.09
N TRP A 190 25.41 11.95 -1.97
CA TRP A 190 24.47 13.01 -1.63
C TRP A 190 23.09 12.44 -1.28
N ALA A 191 22.55 11.51 -2.08
CA ALA A 191 21.27 10.84 -1.80
C ALA A 191 21.26 10.12 -0.44
N LEU A 192 22.33 9.41 -0.08
CA LEU A 192 22.46 8.72 1.22
C LEU A 192 22.54 9.69 2.40
N ARG A 193 23.18 10.85 2.22
CA ARG A 193 23.19 11.92 3.24
C ARG A 193 21.79 12.51 3.44
N VAL A 194 21.03 12.69 2.35
CA VAL A 194 19.63 13.12 2.42
C VAL A 194 18.77 12.07 3.10
N ALA A 195 18.92 10.80 2.75
CA ALA A 195 18.19 9.70 3.38
C ALA A 195 18.43 9.70 4.90
N ALA A 196 19.70 9.76 5.34
CA ALA A 196 20.04 9.81 6.77
C ALA A 196 19.43 11.03 7.49
N TYR A 197 19.37 12.18 6.82
CA TYR A 197 18.73 13.39 7.37
C TYR A 197 17.21 13.25 7.46
N ALA A 198 16.57 12.76 6.39
CA ALA A 198 15.13 12.50 6.32
C ALA A 198 14.68 11.48 7.37
N THR A 199 15.51 10.47 7.65
CA THR A 199 15.19 9.38 8.57
C THR A 199 15.70 9.66 9.99
N LEU A 200 15.92 10.94 10.30
CA LEU A 200 16.24 11.47 11.64
C LEU A 200 17.55 10.98 12.24
N MET A 201 18.47 10.46 11.42
CA MET A 201 19.77 9.96 11.89
C MET A 201 20.81 11.06 12.10
N THR A 202 20.60 12.24 11.53
CA THR A 202 21.51 13.39 11.67
C THR A 202 20.74 14.69 11.74
N ASP A 203 21.18 15.59 12.62
CA ASP A 203 20.64 16.95 12.67
C ASP A 203 21.22 17.91 11.64
N ARG A 204 22.37 17.57 11.06
CA ARG A 204 23.12 18.44 10.15
C ARG A 204 22.55 18.41 8.74
N TYR A 205 22.10 19.56 8.24
CA TYR A 205 21.57 19.70 6.89
C TYR A 205 22.54 19.20 5.80
N PRO A 206 22.11 18.37 4.83
CA PRO A 206 22.97 17.86 3.78
C PRO A 206 23.38 18.99 2.81
N PRO A 207 24.69 19.20 2.57
CA PRO A 207 25.14 20.21 1.62
C PRO A 207 24.75 19.81 0.18
N PHE A 208 24.34 20.78 -0.64
CA PHE A 208 24.11 20.62 -2.09
C PHE A 208 25.43 20.52 -2.85
N ARG A 209 26.20 19.47 -2.58
CA ARG A 209 27.47 19.21 -3.24
C ARG A 209 27.57 17.74 -3.63
N LEU A 210 28.00 17.52 -4.86
CA LEU A 210 28.37 16.20 -5.37
C LEU A 210 29.85 16.03 -5.02
N ASP A 211 30.12 15.49 -3.84
CA ASP A 211 31.50 15.15 -3.43
C ASP A 211 31.96 13.96 -4.29
N GLN A 212 32.50 14.28 -5.46
CA GLN A 212 32.93 13.32 -6.50
C GLN A 212 34.16 12.52 -6.08
N GLY A 213 34.26 11.30 -6.62
CA GLY A 213 35.35 10.38 -6.32
C GLY A 213 34.98 9.31 -5.29
N GLY A 214 35.82 8.27 -5.23
CA GLY A 214 35.61 7.08 -4.40
C GLY A 214 35.64 7.35 -2.89
N ASP A 215 36.60 8.15 -2.41
CA ASP A 215 36.78 8.43 -0.98
C ASP A 215 35.96 9.64 -0.53
N ASP A 216 35.36 9.60 0.67
CA ASP A 216 34.69 10.78 1.23
C ASP A 216 35.70 11.89 1.60
N PRO A 217 35.63 13.09 1.00
CA PRO A 217 36.50 14.20 1.38
C PRO A 217 36.30 14.65 2.83
N ALA A 218 35.15 14.35 3.46
CA ALA A 218 34.91 14.63 4.88
C ALA A 218 35.74 13.74 5.83
N GLY A 219 36.41 12.69 5.33
CA GLY A 219 37.32 11.84 6.10
C GLY A 219 38.75 12.38 6.21
N ARG A 220 39.17 13.30 5.33
CA ARG A 220 40.56 13.79 5.27
C ARG A 220 40.92 14.81 6.37
N GLY A 221 39.95 15.37 7.07
CA GLY A 221 40.18 16.33 8.16
C GLY A 221 40.64 15.74 9.50
N GLY A 222 40.93 14.43 9.56
CA GLY A 222 41.32 13.75 10.81
C GLY A 222 42.76 13.25 10.86
N HIS A 223 43.49 13.23 9.75
CA HIS A 223 44.91 12.82 9.67
C HIS A 223 45.65 13.83 8.80
N GLY A 224 45.80 15.06 9.29
CA GLY A 224 46.81 15.96 8.78
C GLY A 224 48.17 15.38 9.13
N GLY A 225 48.93 14.97 8.11
CA GLY A 225 50.34 14.67 8.26
C GLY A 225 51.05 15.89 8.84
N ALA A 226 51.55 15.74 10.06
CA ALA A 226 52.69 16.51 10.48
C ALA A 226 53.88 15.88 9.74
N ASP A 227 54.44 16.61 8.77
CA ASP A 227 55.83 16.44 8.38
C ASP A 227 56.67 16.57 9.66
N LEU A 228 57.10 15.43 10.19
CA LEU A 228 58.19 15.37 11.15
C LEU A 228 59.47 15.12 10.35
N PRO A 229 60.56 15.88 10.60
CA PRO A 229 61.83 15.63 9.95
C PRO A 229 62.37 14.23 10.32
N ASP A 230 63.03 13.62 9.35
CA ASP A 230 63.79 12.38 9.46
C ASP A 230 64.89 12.52 10.53
N ASP A 231 64.68 11.94 11.70
CA ASP A 231 65.75 11.67 12.67
C ASP A 231 65.81 10.17 12.93
N SER A 232 66.65 9.52 12.14
CA SER A 232 67.20 8.19 12.39
C SER A 232 67.95 8.16 13.73
N ASN A 233 67.32 7.57 14.76
CA ASN A 233 67.92 6.73 15.83
C ASN A 233 67.13 6.85 17.14
N ALA A 234 66.41 5.79 17.51
CA ALA A 234 66.40 5.27 18.88
C ALA A 234 65.60 3.96 18.92
N ALA A 235 66.28 2.88 19.28
CA ALA A 235 65.69 1.62 19.67
C ALA A 235 64.86 1.82 20.96
N GLY A 236 63.71 1.15 21.03
CA GLY A 236 62.84 1.09 22.20
C GLY A 236 61.57 0.34 21.86
N GLU A 237 61.60 -0.98 22.06
CA GLU A 237 60.41 -1.84 22.01
C GLU A 237 59.36 -1.36 23.01
N ASP A 238 58.22 -0.92 22.50
CA ASP A 238 56.94 -1.00 23.21
C ASP A 238 55.87 -1.37 22.18
N THR A 239 55.61 -2.67 22.04
CA THR A 239 54.50 -3.19 21.25
C THR A 239 53.17 -2.77 21.88
N VAL A 240 52.66 -1.62 21.47
CA VAL A 240 51.28 -1.21 21.74
C VAL A 240 50.36 -2.14 20.92
N ALA A 241 49.73 -3.09 21.60
CA ALA A 241 48.72 -3.95 21.00
C ALA A 241 47.62 -3.09 20.33
N PRO A 242 47.17 -3.43 19.11
CA PRO A 242 46.15 -2.66 18.43
C PRO A 242 44.86 -2.61 19.27
N PRO A 243 44.13 -1.49 19.29
CA PRO A 243 42.91 -1.38 20.07
C PRO A 243 41.90 -2.45 19.61
N LYS A 244 41.40 -3.26 20.54
CA LYS A 244 40.28 -4.18 20.31
C LYS A 244 39.08 -3.35 19.86
N VAL A 245 38.82 -3.30 18.55
CA VAL A 245 37.56 -2.79 18.01
C VAL A 245 36.44 -3.62 18.64
N PRO A 246 35.50 -3.02 19.39
CA PRO A 246 34.39 -3.78 19.96
C PRO A 246 33.65 -4.45 18.80
N SER A 247 33.53 -5.78 18.86
CA SER A 247 32.80 -6.54 17.86
C SER A 247 31.36 -6.02 17.79
N ARG A 248 31.05 -5.20 16.78
CA ARG A 248 29.68 -4.75 16.50
C ARG A 248 28.85 -6.02 16.32
N GLN A 249 27.89 -6.23 17.22
CA GLN A 249 27.11 -7.46 17.31
C GLN A 249 26.34 -7.67 16.00
N ALA A 250 26.86 -8.52 15.12
CA ALA A 250 26.21 -8.87 13.87
C ALA A 250 24.88 -9.56 14.18
N TRP A 251 23.79 -9.07 13.60
CA TRP A 251 22.49 -9.73 13.72
C TRP A 251 22.57 -11.06 12.98
N GLY A 252 22.41 -12.17 13.71
CA GLY A 252 22.34 -13.49 13.10
C GLY A 252 21.11 -13.61 12.19
N VAL A 253 21.22 -14.44 11.14
CA VAL A 253 20.14 -14.69 10.15
C VAL A 253 18.80 -14.99 10.83
N GLY A 254 18.79 -15.72 11.95
CA GLY A 254 17.58 -16.01 12.71
C GLY A 254 16.86 -14.78 13.29
N ARG A 255 17.60 -13.75 13.74
CA ARG A 255 17.00 -12.49 14.19
C ARG A 255 16.41 -11.69 13.02
N ILE A 256 17.07 -11.72 11.87
CA ILE A 256 16.57 -11.08 10.65
C ILE A 256 15.25 -11.73 10.20
N VAL A 257 15.22 -13.06 10.14
CA VAL A 257 13.99 -13.82 9.81
C VAL A 257 12.88 -13.54 10.83
N ALA A 258 13.18 -13.52 12.13
CA ALA A 258 12.19 -13.21 13.16
C ALA A 258 11.59 -11.79 13.02
N VAL A 259 12.41 -10.78 12.71
CA VAL A 259 11.95 -9.41 12.46
C VAL A 259 11.09 -9.32 11.21
N ILE A 260 11.47 -10.03 10.13
CA ILE A 260 10.67 -10.08 8.89
C ILE A 260 9.30 -10.69 9.17
N VAL A 261 9.24 -11.86 9.81
CA VAL A 261 7.98 -12.54 10.15
C VAL A 261 7.12 -11.67 11.06
N ALA A 262 7.71 -11.08 12.09
CA ALA A 262 6.99 -10.20 13.00
C ALA A 262 6.47 -8.93 12.31
N SER A 263 7.22 -8.37 11.37
CA SER A 263 6.82 -7.19 10.60
C SER A 263 5.68 -7.53 9.64
N VAL A 264 5.76 -8.65 8.91
CA VAL A 264 4.66 -9.15 8.06
C VAL A 264 3.39 -9.36 8.88
N ALA A 265 3.51 -9.95 10.08
CA ALA A 265 2.39 -10.11 10.99
C ALA A 265 1.78 -8.76 11.42
N LEU A 266 2.60 -7.77 11.78
CA LEU A 266 2.11 -6.44 12.16
C LEU A 266 1.44 -5.67 11.02
N ILE A 267 1.91 -5.84 9.78
CA ILE A 267 1.28 -5.23 8.60
C ILE A 267 -0.07 -5.90 8.33
N GLY A 268 -0.11 -7.23 8.38
CA GLY A 268 -1.36 -7.99 8.31
C GLY A 268 -2.33 -7.54 9.39
N ALA A 269 -1.86 -7.35 10.61
CA ALA A 269 -2.64 -6.81 11.71
C ALA A 269 -3.22 -5.44 11.39
N LEU A 270 -2.40 -4.51 10.89
CA LEU A 270 -2.84 -3.15 10.56
C LEU A 270 -3.93 -3.17 9.48
N GLY A 271 -3.72 -3.93 8.39
CA GLY A 271 -4.69 -4.03 7.30
C GLY A 271 -6.02 -4.67 7.74
N LEU A 272 -5.94 -5.73 8.55
CA LEU A 272 -7.12 -6.40 9.12
C LEU A 272 -7.88 -5.47 10.08
N LEU A 273 -7.16 -4.76 10.97
CA LEU A 273 -7.76 -3.84 11.92
C LEU A 273 -8.39 -2.63 11.21
N SER A 274 -7.69 -2.00 10.26
CA SER A 274 -8.24 -0.87 9.49
C SER A 274 -9.46 -1.30 8.69
N GLY A 275 -9.39 -2.46 8.02
CA GLY A 275 -10.52 -3.02 7.27
C GLY A 275 -11.72 -3.29 8.18
N GLY A 276 -11.50 -3.91 9.35
CA GLY A 276 -12.56 -4.17 10.33
C GLY A 276 -13.21 -2.91 10.89
N VAL A 277 -12.42 -1.87 11.20
CA VAL A 277 -12.93 -0.57 11.68
C VAL A 277 -13.74 0.13 10.58
N THR A 278 -13.20 0.22 9.35
CA THR A 278 -13.91 0.83 8.22
C THR A 278 -15.23 0.11 7.96
N LEU A 279 -15.25 -1.22 8.00
CA LEU A 279 -16.48 -1.99 7.79
C LEU A 279 -17.51 -1.74 8.89
N LYS A 280 -17.11 -1.63 10.16
CA LYS A 280 -17.99 -1.26 11.28
C LYS A 280 -18.58 0.14 11.12
N VAL A 281 -17.75 1.12 10.78
CA VAL A 281 -18.20 2.51 10.59
C VAL A 281 -19.17 2.58 9.42
N PHE A 282 -18.86 1.91 8.30
CA PHE A 282 -19.77 1.82 7.17
C PHE A 282 -21.10 1.16 7.55
N ASP A 283 -21.05 0.01 8.24
CA ASP A 283 -22.24 -0.73 8.67
C ASP A 283 -23.14 0.10 9.62
N GLU A 284 -22.54 0.90 10.50
CA GLU A 284 -23.28 1.81 11.40
C GLU A 284 -23.91 2.99 10.64
N VAL A 285 -23.16 3.61 9.72
CA VAL A 285 -23.61 4.82 8.99
C VAL A 285 -24.62 4.48 7.90
N ALA A 286 -24.49 3.31 7.26
CA ALA A 286 -25.33 2.91 6.14
C ALA A 286 -26.68 2.33 6.58
N ARG A 287 -26.82 1.88 7.83
CA ARG A 287 -28.07 1.32 8.36
C ARG A 287 -29.02 2.40 8.81
N ASP A 288 -30.30 2.21 8.51
CA ASP A 288 -31.37 3.00 9.12
C ASP A 288 -31.72 2.51 10.54
N GLY A 289 -32.66 3.20 11.19
CA GLY A 289 -33.10 2.87 12.55
C GLY A 289 -33.74 1.48 12.72
N ASP A 290 -34.13 0.83 11.61
CA ASP A 290 -34.66 -0.54 11.60
C ASP A 290 -33.57 -1.58 11.25
N GLY A 291 -32.32 -1.16 11.04
CA GLY A 291 -31.17 -2.01 10.76
C GLY A 291 -31.02 -2.42 9.29
N TYR A 292 -31.71 -1.76 8.36
CA TYR A 292 -31.61 -2.04 6.92
C TYR A 292 -30.63 -1.09 6.25
N ILE A 293 -29.84 -1.61 5.32
CA ILE A 293 -29.13 -0.78 4.35
C ILE A 293 -30.06 -0.60 3.16
N THR A 294 -30.55 0.62 2.97
CA THR A 294 -31.59 0.95 1.99
C THR A 294 -31.00 1.72 0.81
N SER A 295 -31.38 1.33 -0.41
CA SER A 295 -31.02 2.03 -1.64
C SER A 295 -31.65 3.42 -1.73
N SER A 296 -31.16 4.25 -2.64
CA SER A 296 -31.91 5.41 -3.09
C SER A 296 -33.25 5.00 -3.70
N ALA A 297 -34.23 5.91 -3.67
CA ALA A 297 -35.47 5.73 -4.41
C ALA A 297 -35.19 5.86 -5.90
N VAL A 298 -35.71 4.91 -6.69
CA VAL A 298 -35.68 4.95 -8.15
C VAL A 298 -37.11 5.14 -8.63
N ASP A 299 -37.32 6.16 -9.45
CA ASP A 299 -38.62 6.44 -10.03
C ASP A 299 -38.79 5.64 -11.33
N LEU A 300 -39.69 4.66 -11.28
CA LEU A 300 -39.96 3.75 -12.37
C LEU A 300 -41.28 4.08 -13.04
N ARG A 301 -41.32 3.93 -14.37
CA ARG A 301 -42.49 4.25 -15.20
C ARG A 301 -42.70 3.19 -16.27
N THR A 302 -43.97 2.82 -16.51
CA THR A 302 -44.34 1.97 -17.63
C THR A 302 -45.67 2.42 -18.23
N GLN A 303 -45.81 2.22 -19.55
CA GLN A 303 -47.08 2.38 -20.25
C GLN A 303 -48.00 1.16 -20.05
N GLY A 304 -47.49 0.06 -19.52
CA GLY A 304 -48.25 -1.15 -19.21
C GLY A 304 -48.91 -1.12 -17.82
N HIS A 305 -49.42 -2.29 -17.42
CA HIS A 305 -50.12 -2.49 -16.15
C HIS A 305 -49.19 -2.89 -14.99
N ALA A 306 -47.98 -3.37 -15.29
CA ALA A 306 -47.05 -3.86 -14.27
C ALA A 306 -45.58 -3.49 -14.56
N LEU A 307 -44.85 -3.21 -13.48
CA LEU A 307 -43.39 -3.20 -13.43
C LEU A 307 -42.92 -4.49 -12.75
N VAL A 308 -42.02 -5.21 -13.39
CA VAL A 308 -41.50 -6.49 -12.91
C VAL A 308 -39.99 -6.38 -12.77
N SER A 309 -39.43 -6.82 -11.65
CA SER A 309 -37.97 -6.90 -11.51
C SER A 309 -37.42 -8.03 -12.39
N GLU A 310 -36.19 -7.89 -12.88
CA GLU A 310 -35.44 -9.03 -13.39
C GLU A 310 -35.32 -10.12 -12.29
N GLU A 311 -35.16 -11.37 -12.74
CA GLU A 311 -35.10 -12.50 -11.84
C GLU A 311 -33.87 -12.39 -10.92
N ALA A 312 -34.13 -12.48 -9.62
CA ALA A 312 -33.07 -12.73 -8.65
C ALA A 312 -32.96 -14.24 -8.44
N GLU A 313 -31.94 -14.87 -9.02
CA GLU A 313 -31.64 -16.28 -8.76
C GLU A 313 -30.91 -16.42 -7.42
N ILE A 314 -31.55 -17.07 -6.45
CA ILE A 314 -30.98 -17.29 -5.12
C ILE A 314 -30.46 -18.72 -5.04
N ARG A 315 -29.20 -18.90 -5.47
CA ARG A 315 -28.49 -20.19 -5.45
C ARG A 315 -27.60 -20.31 -4.21
N ASN A 316 -27.49 -21.53 -3.67
CA ASN A 316 -26.76 -21.82 -2.42
C ASN A 316 -25.45 -22.55 -2.71
N ASP A 317 -24.66 -22.05 -3.67
CA ASP A 317 -23.40 -22.69 -4.08
C ASP A 317 -22.19 -22.16 -3.30
N THR A 318 -21.20 -23.02 -3.07
CA THR A 318 -20.14 -22.84 -2.05
C THR A 318 -18.82 -22.29 -2.60
N THR A 319 -18.85 -21.60 -3.74
CA THR A 319 -17.68 -20.97 -4.35
C THR A 319 -17.40 -19.56 -3.80
N ILE A 320 -16.12 -19.24 -3.66
CA ILE A 320 -15.54 -18.08 -2.93
C ILE A 320 -16.00 -16.70 -3.49
N VAL A 321 -16.80 -16.66 -4.56
CA VAL A 321 -17.23 -15.43 -5.25
C VAL A 321 -18.76 -15.26 -5.33
N ASP A 322 -19.58 -16.21 -4.86
CA ASP A 322 -21.05 -16.05 -4.86
C ASP A 322 -21.64 -16.12 -3.45
N LEU A 323 -22.35 -15.06 -3.06
CA LEU A 323 -22.70 -14.76 -1.67
C LEU A 323 -23.89 -15.64 -1.18
N PRO A 324 -23.71 -16.50 -0.15
CA PRO A 324 -24.77 -17.41 0.31
C PRO A 324 -25.91 -16.70 1.07
N LYS A 325 -27.03 -17.40 1.32
CA LYS A 325 -28.15 -17.00 2.23
C LYS A 325 -27.74 -16.50 3.62
N LYS A 326 -26.48 -16.69 4.03
CA LYS A 326 -25.92 -16.13 5.27
C LYS A 326 -25.53 -14.65 5.16
N VAL A 327 -25.46 -14.12 3.94
CA VAL A 327 -25.01 -12.76 3.63
C VAL A 327 -26.15 -11.76 3.67
N ILE A 328 -27.27 -12.08 3.00
CA ILE A 328 -28.47 -11.26 2.94
C ILE A 328 -29.50 -11.85 3.89
N GLY A 329 -29.90 -11.07 4.90
CA GLY A 329 -30.95 -11.44 5.85
C GLY A 329 -32.35 -11.14 5.29
N THR A 330 -33.17 -10.46 6.08
CA THR A 330 -34.48 -9.96 5.63
C THR A 330 -34.29 -8.85 4.60
N VAL A 331 -35.02 -8.95 3.50
CA VAL A 331 -35.15 -7.93 2.46
C VAL A 331 -36.46 -7.18 2.70
N ARG A 332 -36.42 -5.86 2.52
CA ARG A 332 -37.54 -4.94 2.61
C ARG A 332 -37.67 -4.22 1.28
N ILE A 333 -38.86 -4.21 0.72
CA ILE A 333 -39.15 -3.45 -0.50
C ILE A 333 -40.25 -2.47 -0.18
N GLU A 334 -40.04 -1.22 -0.59
CA GLU A 334 -40.99 -0.14 -0.46
C GLU A 334 -41.36 0.38 -1.83
N ALA A 335 -42.65 0.56 -2.07
CA ALA A 335 -43.16 1.16 -3.29
C ALA A 335 -44.14 2.27 -2.95
N ARG A 336 -44.11 3.35 -3.73
CA ARG A 336 -45.01 4.48 -3.60
C ARG A 336 -45.48 4.94 -4.98
N ALA A 337 -46.79 4.93 -5.21
CA ALA A 337 -47.38 5.63 -6.34
C ALA A 337 -47.67 7.09 -5.95
N PRO A 338 -47.49 8.06 -6.87
CA PRO A 338 -47.88 9.45 -6.64
C PRO A 338 -49.41 9.60 -6.59
N ASP A 339 -50.12 8.83 -7.42
CA ASP A 339 -51.58 8.86 -7.57
C ASP A 339 -52.17 7.47 -7.33
N GLY A 340 -53.21 7.38 -6.51
CA GLY A 340 -53.93 6.14 -6.24
C GLY A 340 -53.26 5.17 -5.27
N GLU A 341 -53.75 3.93 -5.26
CA GLU A 341 -53.23 2.85 -4.44
C GLU A 341 -52.25 1.99 -5.23
N VAL A 342 -51.12 1.65 -4.60
CA VAL A 342 -50.09 0.79 -5.21
C VAL A 342 -50.17 -0.61 -4.61
N PHE A 343 -50.04 -1.60 -5.48
CA PHE A 343 -49.81 -2.99 -5.12
C PHE A 343 -48.32 -3.29 -5.26
N ILE A 344 -47.75 -3.95 -4.26
CA ILE A 344 -46.43 -4.58 -4.33
C ILE A 344 -46.55 -6.04 -3.91
N GLY A 345 -45.99 -6.95 -4.71
CA GLY A 345 -45.99 -8.37 -4.42
C GLY A 345 -44.69 -9.04 -4.82
N ILE A 346 -44.34 -10.13 -4.14
CA ILE A 346 -43.24 -11.02 -4.49
C ILE A 346 -43.73 -12.45 -4.58
N ALA A 347 -43.38 -13.14 -5.66
CA ALA A 347 -43.77 -14.53 -5.92
C ALA A 347 -42.67 -15.27 -6.69
N GLN A 348 -42.82 -16.59 -6.85
CA GLN A 348 -41.90 -17.35 -7.69
C GLN A 348 -42.02 -16.91 -9.15
N ARG A 349 -40.91 -16.96 -9.88
CA ARG A 349 -40.84 -16.57 -11.29
C ARG A 349 -41.96 -17.21 -12.14
N ASP A 350 -42.19 -18.51 -11.96
CA ASP A 350 -43.15 -19.25 -12.78
C ASP A 350 -44.60 -18.82 -12.50
N ASP A 351 -44.92 -18.52 -11.23
CA ASP A 351 -46.25 -18.02 -10.84
C ASP A 351 -46.49 -16.61 -11.39
N VAL A 352 -45.46 -15.73 -11.33
CA VAL A 352 -45.52 -14.38 -11.91
C VAL A 352 -45.68 -14.43 -13.43
N ALA A 353 -44.93 -15.30 -14.10
CA ALA A 353 -45.03 -15.48 -15.55
C ALA A 353 -46.42 -15.97 -15.98
N GLY A 354 -47.03 -16.87 -15.18
CA GLY A 354 -48.40 -17.31 -15.40
C GLY A 354 -49.43 -16.19 -15.24
N TYR A 355 -49.32 -15.40 -14.16
CA TYR A 355 -50.23 -14.28 -13.90
C TYR A 355 -50.12 -13.15 -14.93
N LEU A 356 -48.92 -12.87 -15.42
CA LEU A 356 -48.65 -11.82 -16.42
C LEU A 356 -48.77 -12.32 -17.87
N SER A 357 -49.21 -13.56 -18.10
CA SER A 357 -49.39 -14.11 -19.43
C SER A 357 -50.42 -13.30 -20.22
N GLY A 358 -49.97 -12.61 -21.26
CA GLY A 358 -50.81 -11.74 -22.09
C GLY A 358 -51.09 -10.35 -21.49
N VAL A 359 -50.47 -9.99 -20.36
CA VAL A 359 -50.61 -8.68 -19.71
C VAL A 359 -49.50 -7.73 -20.18
N ALA A 360 -49.85 -6.47 -20.50
CA ALA A 360 -48.82 -5.49 -20.86
C ALA A 360 -47.98 -5.13 -19.62
N HIS A 361 -46.66 -5.31 -19.68
CA HIS A 361 -45.75 -5.05 -18.55
C HIS A 361 -44.35 -4.68 -19.02
N SER A 362 -43.61 -3.97 -18.16
CA SER A 362 -42.18 -3.72 -18.35
C SER A 362 -41.35 -4.54 -17.36
N VAL A 363 -40.33 -5.22 -17.85
CA VAL A 363 -39.29 -5.85 -17.02
C VAL A 363 -38.13 -4.88 -16.86
N VAL A 364 -37.77 -4.56 -15.62
CA VAL A 364 -36.63 -3.72 -15.26
C VAL A 364 -35.40 -4.61 -15.19
N ARG A 365 -34.45 -4.41 -16.12
CA ARG A 365 -33.19 -5.19 -16.16
C ARG A 365 -32.15 -4.58 -15.23
N ASP A 366 -31.77 -3.36 -15.54
CA ASP A 366 -30.90 -2.56 -14.69
C ASP A 366 -31.71 -1.40 -14.11
N PRO A 367 -31.88 -1.33 -12.77
CA PRO A 367 -32.53 -0.19 -12.14
C PRO A 367 -31.78 1.12 -12.36
N LEU A 368 -30.45 1.07 -12.59
CA LEU A 368 -29.58 2.23 -12.81
C LEU A 368 -28.41 1.83 -13.73
N ASP A 369 -28.49 2.18 -15.01
CA ASP A 369 -27.38 1.96 -15.95
C ASP A 369 -26.16 2.88 -15.67
N GLU A 370 -25.10 2.78 -16.49
CA GLU A 370 -23.88 3.59 -16.36
C GLU A 370 -24.15 5.12 -16.42
N TYR A 371 -25.30 5.53 -16.96
CA TYR A 371 -25.74 6.92 -17.08
C TYR A 371 -26.79 7.31 -16.03
N GLY A 372 -27.24 6.36 -15.19
CA GLY A 372 -28.23 6.55 -14.14
C GLY A 372 -29.68 6.44 -14.58
N ASP A 373 -29.93 5.90 -15.78
CA ASP A 373 -31.27 5.68 -16.32
C ASP A 373 -31.69 4.20 -16.18
N PRO A 374 -32.97 3.90 -15.87
CA PRO A 374 -33.46 2.52 -15.78
C PRO A 374 -33.66 1.89 -17.16
N ASP A 375 -33.14 0.67 -17.36
CA ASP A 375 -33.34 -0.13 -18.58
C ASP A 375 -34.62 -0.98 -18.49
N TYR A 376 -35.52 -0.79 -19.45
CA TYR A 376 -36.80 -1.48 -19.52
C TYR A 376 -36.91 -2.35 -20.76
N ARG A 377 -37.41 -3.57 -20.57
CA ARG A 377 -37.97 -4.39 -21.65
C ARG A 377 -39.49 -4.41 -21.58
N PHE A 378 -40.14 -3.70 -22.50
CA PHE A 378 -41.60 -3.69 -22.59
C PHE A 378 -42.15 -4.91 -23.35
N THR A 379 -43.19 -5.52 -22.79
CA THR A 379 -43.98 -6.59 -23.40
C THR A 379 -45.41 -6.07 -23.60
N ALA A 380 -45.89 -6.09 -24.84
CA ALA A 380 -47.26 -5.69 -25.16
C ALA A 380 -48.28 -6.76 -24.73
N GLY A 381 -49.48 -6.32 -24.37
CA GLY A 381 -50.57 -7.18 -23.88
C GLY A 381 -51.82 -6.39 -23.50
N GLY A 382 -52.76 -7.04 -22.83
CA GLY A 382 -53.97 -6.44 -22.28
C GLY A 382 -53.90 -6.17 -20.78
N ALA A 383 -55.07 -5.88 -20.18
CA ALA A 383 -55.23 -5.75 -18.75
C ALA A 383 -55.16 -7.12 -18.03
N PRO A 384 -54.72 -7.17 -16.76
CA PRO A 384 -54.75 -8.40 -15.98
C PRO A 384 -56.19 -8.89 -15.79
N GLY A 385 -56.38 -10.22 -15.84
CA GLY A 385 -57.72 -10.83 -15.71
C GLY A 385 -58.28 -10.80 -14.28
N ILE A 386 -57.42 -10.64 -13.27
CA ILE A 386 -57.77 -10.55 -11.85
C ILE A 386 -56.91 -9.42 -11.25
N PRO A 387 -57.45 -8.55 -10.39
CA PRO A 387 -56.65 -7.57 -9.66
C PRO A 387 -55.51 -8.23 -8.86
N PRO A 388 -54.34 -7.58 -8.75
CA PRO A 388 -53.20 -8.22 -8.09
C PRO A 388 -53.47 -8.54 -6.62
N GLY A 389 -54.31 -7.76 -5.92
CA GLY A 389 -54.69 -8.01 -4.52
C GLY A 389 -55.51 -9.28 -4.28
N ASP A 390 -56.24 -9.76 -5.28
CA ASP A 390 -57.12 -10.93 -5.16
C ASP A 390 -56.40 -12.25 -5.53
N SER A 391 -55.22 -12.15 -6.14
CA SER A 391 -54.42 -13.30 -6.56
C SER A 391 -53.73 -13.98 -5.39
N GLN A 392 -53.71 -15.32 -5.38
CA GLN A 392 -53.13 -16.15 -4.31
C GLN A 392 -51.67 -16.56 -4.57
N ILE A 393 -51.04 -16.02 -5.61
CA ILE A 393 -49.66 -16.40 -6.00
C ILE A 393 -48.59 -15.75 -5.11
N TRP A 394 -48.94 -14.69 -4.40
CA TRP A 394 -47.97 -13.84 -3.70
C TRP A 394 -47.49 -14.49 -2.41
N ALA A 395 -46.18 -14.65 -2.28
CA ALA A 395 -45.58 -15.08 -1.02
C ALA A 395 -45.63 -13.97 0.04
N ALA A 396 -45.53 -12.72 -0.40
CA ALA A 396 -45.82 -11.54 0.41
C ALA A 396 -46.34 -10.42 -0.51
N SER A 397 -47.35 -9.68 -0.05
CA SER A 397 -47.91 -8.55 -0.76
C SER A 397 -48.43 -7.47 0.18
N ALA A 398 -48.51 -6.23 -0.31
CA ALA A 398 -49.14 -5.11 0.37
C ALA A 398 -49.86 -4.23 -0.65
N VAL A 399 -50.98 -3.65 -0.22
CA VAL A 399 -51.84 -2.78 -1.03
C VAL A 399 -52.30 -1.60 -0.21
N GLY A 400 -52.26 -0.41 -0.80
CA GLY A 400 -52.89 0.77 -0.23
C GLY A 400 -52.32 2.07 -0.79
N SER A 401 -52.82 3.17 -0.26
CA SER A 401 -52.33 4.52 -0.58
C SER A 401 -51.00 4.85 0.12
N GLY A 402 -50.21 5.74 -0.48
CA GLY A 402 -48.93 6.16 0.09
C GLY A 402 -47.80 5.15 -0.11
N THR A 403 -46.89 5.06 0.87
CA THR A 403 -45.73 4.15 0.79
C THR A 403 -46.12 2.78 1.36
N GLN A 404 -46.17 1.78 0.51
CA GLN A 404 -46.43 0.39 0.87
C GLN A 404 -45.11 -0.35 1.07
N ARG A 405 -45.08 -1.26 2.05
CA ARG A 405 -43.86 -1.97 2.47
C ARG A 405 -44.14 -3.45 2.61
N ILE A 406 -43.29 -4.27 2.01
CA ILE A 406 -43.23 -5.71 2.27
C ILE A 406 -41.86 -6.10 2.81
N THR A 407 -41.84 -7.07 3.72
CA THR A 407 -40.61 -7.70 4.20
C THR A 407 -40.68 -9.18 3.89
N PHE A 408 -39.58 -9.72 3.37
CA PHE A 408 -39.48 -11.14 3.08
C PHE A 408 -38.08 -11.66 3.41
N THR A 409 -38.02 -12.92 3.83
CA THR A 409 -36.76 -13.64 3.99
C THR A 409 -36.59 -14.53 2.75
N PRO A 410 -35.60 -14.26 1.89
CA PRO A 410 -35.46 -15.00 0.64
C PRO A 410 -35.22 -16.50 0.88
N ARG A 411 -35.98 -17.34 0.16
CA ARG A 411 -35.76 -18.79 0.12
C ARG A 411 -35.01 -19.16 -1.16
N GLU A 412 -34.51 -20.39 -1.22
CA GLU A 412 -33.83 -20.87 -2.45
C GLU A 412 -34.84 -20.87 -3.59
N GLY A 413 -34.42 -20.41 -4.77
CA GLY A 413 -35.26 -20.35 -5.96
C GLY A 413 -35.21 -19.00 -6.67
N SER A 414 -36.06 -18.89 -7.69
CA SER A 414 -36.18 -17.76 -8.59
C SER A 414 -37.35 -16.88 -8.18
N TRP A 415 -37.08 -15.65 -7.80
CA TRP A 415 -38.08 -14.72 -7.29
C TRP A 415 -38.21 -13.48 -8.18
N SER A 416 -39.44 -13.01 -8.35
CA SER A 416 -39.75 -11.77 -9.07
C SER A 416 -40.64 -10.87 -8.22
N VAL A 417 -40.28 -9.59 -8.19
CA VAL A 417 -41.06 -8.53 -7.54
C VAL A 417 -41.93 -7.87 -8.59
N VAL A 418 -43.19 -7.64 -8.25
CA VAL A 418 -44.18 -7.01 -9.13
C VAL A 418 -44.75 -5.79 -8.44
N VAL A 419 -44.76 -4.67 -9.14
CA VAL A 419 -45.41 -3.42 -8.73
C VAL A 419 -46.50 -3.09 -9.75
N MET A 420 -47.71 -2.82 -9.26
CA MET A 420 -48.90 -2.54 -10.07
C MET A 420 -49.75 -1.45 -9.42
N ASN A 421 -50.65 -0.83 -10.17
CA ASN A 421 -51.78 -0.13 -9.56
C ASN A 421 -52.70 -1.18 -8.91
N ALA A 422 -53.27 -0.88 -7.74
CA ALA A 422 -54.13 -1.82 -7.01
C ALA A 422 -55.31 -2.33 -7.86
N ASP A 423 -55.87 -1.46 -8.69
CA ASP A 423 -56.99 -1.76 -9.59
C ASP A 423 -56.56 -2.43 -10.91
N GLY A 424 -55.26 -2.67 -11.11
CA GLY A 424 -54.72 -3.27 -12.34
C GLY A 424 -54.75 -2.35 -13.56
N THR A 425 -54.96 -1.04 -13.39
CA THR A 425 -55.00 -0.05 -14.46
C THR A 425 -53.61 0.37 -14.96
N ALA A 426 -53.54 0.96 -16.15
CA ALA A 426 -52.34 1.53 -16.76
C ALA A 426 -52.58 3.01 -17.12
N PRO A 427 -51.53 3.86 -17.24
CA PRO A 427 -50.12 3.59 -17.01
C PRO A 427 -49.77 3.51 -15.52
N LEU A 428 -48.57 3.01 -15.20
CA LEU A 428 -48.06 2.92 -13.83
C LEU A 428 -46.82 3.81 -13.66
N GLN A 429 -46.83 4.60 -12.60
CA GLN A 429 -45.67 5.31 -12.08
C GLN A 429 -45.49 4.97 -10.60
N ALA A 430 -44.29 4.52 -10.22
CA ALA A 430 -43.99 4.20 -8.83
C ALA A 430 -42.53 4.51 -8.48
N SER A 431 -42.30 5.04 -7.29
CA SER A 431 -40.99 5.16 -6.68
C SER A 431 -40.71 3.92 -5.85
N VAL A 432 -39.61 3.22 -6.12
CA VAL A 432 -39.27 1.95 -5.46
C VAL A 432 -37.95 2.08 -4.70
N ARG A 433 -37.90 1.51 -3.49
CA ARG A 433 -36.70 1.37 -2.67
C ARG A 433 -36.54 -0.08 -2.24
N VAL A 434 -35.30 -0.54 -2.22
CA VAL A 434 -34.94 -1.87 -1.73
C VAL A 434 -33.96 -1.71 -0.58
N GLY A 435 -34.24 -2.38 0.53
CA GLY A 435 -33.34 -2.46 1.67
C GLY A 435 -33.09 -3.90 2.07
N ALA A 436 -31.91 -4.19 2.62
CA ALA A 436 -31.61 -5.50 3.14
C ALA A 436 -30.84 -5.41 4.46
N THR A 437 -31.10 -6.36 5.34
CA THR A 437 -30.23 -6.59 6.51
C THR A 437 -29.01 -7.40 6.06
N LEU A 438 -27.81 -6.98 6.43
CA LEU A 438 -26.56 -7.66 6.10
C LEU A 438 -25.85 -8.16 7.37
N PRO A 439 -26.36 -9.21 8.03
CA PRO A 439 -25.80 -9.71 9.30
C PRO A 439 -24.37 -10.25 9.17
N VAL A 440 -23.92 -10.54 7.95
CA VAL A 440 -22.55 -10.99 7.69
C VAL A 440 -21.53 -9.87 7.86
N LEU A 441 -21.89 -8.59 7.62
CA LEU A 441 -20.97 -7.47 7.73
C LEU A 441 -20.44 -7.35 9.16
N ASP A 442 -21.33 -7.51 10.13
CA ASP A 442 -20.96 -7.48 11.55
C ASP A 442 -19.99 -8.61 11.92
N LYS A 443 -20.26 -9.83 11.45
CA LYS A 443 -19.41 -11.01 11.68
C LYS A 443 -18.06 -10.89 10.99
N LEU A 444 -18.03 -10.42 9.75
CA LEU A 444 -16.81 -10.19 8.99
C LEU A 444 -15.97 -9.09 9.63
N ALA A 445 -16.58 -7.95 9.99
CA ALA A 445 -15.88 -6.86 10.64
C ALA A 445 -15.26 -7.33 11.97
N SER A 446 -16.05 -8.02 12.80
CA SER A 446 -15.58 -8.57 14.07
C SER A 446 -14.48 -9.62 13.87
N GLY A 447 -14.61 -10.48 12.85
CA GLY A 447 -13.60 -11.48 12.49
C GLY A 447 -12.28 -10.85 12.06
N LEU A 448 -12.32 -9.81 11.22
CA LEU A 448 -11.15 -9.03 10.80
C LEU A 448 -10.47 -8.37 12.01
N LEU A 449 -11.25 -7.79 12.92
CA LEU A 449 -10.71 -7.16 14.14
C LEU A 449 -10.00 -8.16 15.04
N TRP A 450 -10.61 -9.32 15.31
CA TRP A 450 -10.00 -10.37 16.14
C TRP A 450 -8.75 -10.98 15.50
N ALA A 451 -8.80 -11.27 14.20
CA ALA A 451 -7.64 -11.75 13.46
C ALA A 451 -6.50 -10.71 13.47
N GLY A 452 -6.84 -9.44 13.26
CA GLY A 452 -5.90 -8.33 13.33
C GLY A 452 -5.26 -8.20 14.71
N LEU A 453 -6.05 -8.31 15.79
CA LEU A 453 -5.53 -8.29 17.16
C LEU A 453 -4.60 -9.48 17.44
N ALA A 454 -4.95 -10.68 16.99
CA ALA A 454 -4.09 -11.86 17.14
C ALA A 454 -2.74 -11.68 16.44
N PHE A 455 -2.75 -11.14 15.22
CA PHE A 455 -1.53 -10.81 14.46
C PHE A 455 -0.73 -9.70 15.12
N LEU A 456 -1.39 -8.69 15.69
CA LEU A 456 -0.75 -7.60 16.43
C LEU A 456 -0.01 -8.14 17.65
N CYS A 457 -0.66 -8.98 18.44
CA CYS A 457 -0.07 -9.63 19.60
C CYS A 457 1.09 -10.55 19.20
N GLY A 458 0.90 -11.40 18.19
CA GLY A 458 1.94 -12.33 17.71
C GLY A 458 3.16 -11.60 17.13
N GLY A 459 2.94 -10.60 16.28
CA GLY A 459 3.99 -9.75 15.72
C GLY A 459 4.71 -8.92 16.78
N GLY A 460 3.97 -8.35 17.73
CA GLY A 460 4.53 -7.59 18.86
C GLY A 460 5.42 -8.44 19.77
N VAL A 461 4.98 -9.66 20.11
CA VAL A 461 5.77 -10.63 20.87
C VAL A 461 7.01 -11.06 20.08
N GLY A 462 6.86 -11.33 18.78
CA GLY A 462 7.97 -11.70 17.89
C GLY A 462 9.06 -10.61 17.81
N LEU A 463 8.66 -9.35 17.66
CA LEU A 463 9.56 -8.20 17.67
C LEU A 463 10.22 -8.01 19.05
N TRP A 464 9.46 -8.15 20.13
CA TRP A 464 10.00 -8.05 21.48
C TRP A 464 11.05 -9.13 21.76
N LEU A 465 10.78 -10.38 21.35
CA LEU A 465 11.72 -11.50 21.47
C LEU A 465 12.97 -11.30 20.59
N ALA A 466 12.82 -10.76 19.37
CA ALA A 466 13.94 -10.45 18.49
C ALA A 466 14.81 -9.30 19.04
N ALA A 467 14.20 -8.33 19.72
CA ALA A 467 14.88 -7.18 20.32
C ALA A 467 15.49 -7.47 21.71
N ARG A 468 15.02 -8.50 22.42
CA ARG A 468 15.53 -8.84 23.76
C ARG A 468 16.95 -9.40 23.67
N ARG A 469 17.89 -8.72 24.34
CA ARG A 469 19.28 -9.17 24.48
C ARG A 469 19.32 -10.49 25.26
N ARG A 470 20.08 -11.47 24.76
CA ARG A 470 20.81 -12.40 25.61
C ARG A 470 22.23 -11.88 25.70
#